data_AF-A0A448B2Z3-F1
#
_entry.id   AF-A0A448B2Z3-F1
#
_cell.length_a   1.000
_cell.length_b   1.000
_cell.length_c   1.000
_cell.angle_alpha   90.00
_cell.angle_beta   90.00
_cell.angle_gamma   90.00
#
_symmetry.space_group_name_H-M   'P 1'
#
loop_
_entity.id
_entity.type
_entity.pdbx_description
1 polymer ?
#
loop_
_entity_poly.entity_id
_entity_poly.type
_entity_poly.pdbx_seq_one_letter_code
_entity_poly.pdbx_strand_id
1 'polypeptide(L)'
;MGAKVGKNSEISTASDVSHHLLEIGEGSFIADAVILGEHDVRNEKLILSKTKIGNNSFVGNSGLIPQGYELKDNMLIGVLSKAPSEEQLQNSNEKDWFGSPPIGLPSRQKSDAFQDNLTYNPSFKLKLARAVVEGIRIILPQTVVIICSVLFIAYTSTYLEGNIHYLILLSPFYYLGIVALPSFFFTVLLKWIFVGRYKKTEMPMYSMKVWLSEGITTIYEALPVQFFLDFLRGTFWLPFFMRFLGVKIGKRVWLNTTDITEFDMVSIGNETMLNEDCGPQTHLFEDRIMKIGSVKIGKQTTINSRTIILYDSEIGNNVNIDPLSLVMKGEVLSDNTSWYGSPLRGK
;
A
#
# COMPACT_ATOMS: atom_id res chain seq x y z
N MET A 1 16.16 15.60 -8.53
CA MET A 1 15.65 15.78 -7.15
C MET A 1 16.70 15.50 -6.07
N GLY A 2 18.01 15.59 -6.31
CA GLY A 2 19.03 15.59 -5.22
C GLY A 2 19.46 14.23 -4.67
N ALA A 3 18.57 13.23 -4.60
CA ALA A 3 18.92 11.88 -4.16
C ALA A 3 19.79 11.15 -5.20
N LYS A 4 20.76 10.36 -4.72
CA LYS A 4 21.54 9.46 -5.60
C LYS A 4 20.91 8.07 -5.57
N VAL A 5 20.47 7.59 -6.72
CA VAL A 5 19.84 6.27 -6.85
C VAL A 5 20.70 5.39 -7.75
N GLY A 6 21.09 4.23 -7.21
CA GLY A 6 21.88 3.23 -7.92
C GLY A 6 21.09 2.59 -9.06
N LYS A 7 21.81 1.97 -10.01
CA LYS A 7 21.20 1.32 -11.18
C LYS A 7 20.28 0.16 -10.75
N ASN A 8 19.25 -0.12 -11.55
CA ASN A 8 18.32 -1.25 -11.31
C ASN A 8 17.66 -1.26 -9.91
N SER A 9 17.68 -0.12 -9.21
CA SER A 9 16.92 0.07 -7.98
C SER A 9 15.47 0.31 -8.34
N GLU A 10 14.58 -0.25 -7.55
CA GLU A 10 13.14 -0.11 -7.71
C GLU A 10 12.63 0.67 -6.49
N ILE A 11 11.92 1.76 -6.75
CA ILE A 11 11.38 2.63 -5.71
C ILE A 11 9.90 2.77 -6.01
N SER A 12 9.08 2.31 -5.08
CA SER A 12 7.64 2.55 -5.10
C SER A 12 7.34 3.89 -4.42
N THR A 13 6.57 3.90 -3.33
CA THR A 13 6.25 5.15 -2.62
C THR A 13 7.20 5.37 -1.43
N ALA A 14 8.33 6.03 -1.67
CA ALA A 14 9.18 6.52 -0.57
C ALA A 14 8.62 7.84 -0.02
N SER A 15 8.21 7.83 1.25
CA SER A 15 7.59 8.96 1.95
C SER A 15 8.60 9.70 2.83
N ASP A 16 8.33 10.99 3.06
CA ASP A 16 9.06 11.83 4.02
C ASP A 16 10.60 11.83 3.85
N VAL A 17 11.04 12.00 2.59
CA VAL A 17 12.43 11.86 2.18
C VAL A 17 13.20 13.18 2.17
N SER A 18 14.33 13.23 2.89
CA SER A 18 15.33 14.29 2.75
C SER A 18 16.22 14.06 1.52
N HIS A 19 15.69 14.35 0.32
CA HIS A 19 16.26 13.87 -0.94
C HIS A 19 17.76 14.18 -1.14
N HIS A 20 18.23 15.38 -0.83
CA HIS A 20 19.66 15.75 -0.97
C HIS A 20 20.62 14.97 -0.06
N LEU A 21 20.07 14.33 0.97
CA LEU A 21 20.79 13.59 1.99
C LEU A 21 20.51 12.08 1.90
N LEU A 22 19.91 11.62 0.80
CA LEU A 22 19.61 10.20 0.58
C LEU A 22 20.47 9.62 -0.53
N GLU A 23 21.11 8.48 -0.25
CA GLU A 23 21.75 7.62 -1.23
C GLU A 23 21.14 6.21 -1.18
N ILE A 24 20.70 5.70 -2.32
CA ILE A 24 20.18 4.34 -2.48
C ILE A 24 21.15 3.56 -3.37
N GLY A 25 21.66 2.44 -2.86
CA GLY A 25 22.59 1.55 -3.54
C GLY A 25 21.96 0.80 -4.72
N GLU A 26 22.81 0.24 -5.59
CA GLU A 26 22.40 -0.50 -6.79
C GLU A 26 21.52 -1.71 -6.44
N GLY A 27 20.50 -1.98 -7.26
CA GLY A 27 19.68 -3.18 -7.13
C GLY A 27 18.73 -3.19 -5.92
N SER A 28 18.68 -2.10 -5.15
CA SER A 28 17.86 -2.01 -3.93
C SER A 28 16.38 -1.89 -4.26
N PHE A 29 15.53 -2.32 -3.33
CA PHE A 29 14.08 -2.24 -3.47
C PHE A 29 13.50 -1.47 -2.28
N ILE A 30 12.82 -0.36 -2.56
CA ILE A 30 12.10 0.46 -1.59
C ILE A 30 10.60 0.29 -1.87
N ALA A 31 9.89 -0.32 -0.93
CA ALA A 31 8.47 -0.59 -1.06
C ALA A 31 7.60 0.65 -0.71
N ASP A 32 6.29 0.44 -0.49
CA ASP A 32 5.34 1.54 -0.28
C ASP A 32 5.38 2.13 1.13
N ALA A 33 5.12 3.43 1.22
CA ALA A 33 5.08 4.20 2.47
C ALA A 33 6.34 4.05 3.33
N VAL A 34 7.50 3.81 2.71
CA VAL A 34 8.77 3.69 3.45
C VAL A 34 9.24 5.08 3.84
N ILE A 35 9.54 5.26 5.13
CA ILE A 35 10.12 6.50 5.66
C ILE A 35 11.64 6.39 5.59
N LEU A 36 12.26 7.25 4.76
CA LEU A 36 13.71 7.25 4.53
C LEU A 36 14.35 8.58 4.93
N GLY A 37 15.01 8.58 6.08
CA GLY A 37 15.82 9.72 6.50
C GLY A 37 15.00 11.00 6.70
N GLU A 38 13.82 10.86 7.31
CA GLU A 38 12.98 11.98 7.71
C GLU A 38 13.77 12.95 8.60
N HIS A 39 13.58 14.25 8.36
CA HIS A 39 14.21 15.31 9.12
C HIS A 39 13.68 15.33 10.56
N ASP A 40 14.56 15.47 11.54
CA ASP A 40 14.16 15.52 12.96
C ASP A 40 14.17 16.97 13.44
N VAL A 41 13.01 17.43 13.92
CA VAL A 41 12.85 18.77 14.51
C VAL A 41 12.55 18.61 15.99
N ARG A 42 13.55 18.90 16.83
CA ARG A 42 13.41 18.83 18.29
C ARG A 42 14.15 19.97 18.95
N ASN A 43 13.55 20.55 19.99
CA ASN A 43 14.15 21.63 20.78
C ASN A 43 14.66 22.78 19.90
N GLU A 44 13.83 23.24 18.95
CA GLU A 44 14.14 24.32 18.00
C GLU A 44 15.36 24.05 17.08
N LYS A 45 15.80 22.79 16.99
CA LYS A 45 16.88 22.37 16.11
C LYS A 45 16.33 21.49 15.00
N LEU A 46 16.72 21.81 13.77
CA LEU A 46 16.59 20.94 12.62
C LEU A 46 17.86 20.08 12.52
N ILE A 47 17.72 18.79 12.78
CA ILE A 47 18.79 17.81 12.64
C ILE A 47 18.66 17.20 11.25
N LEU A 48 19.73 17.30 10.47
CA LEU A 48 19.83 16.74 9.13
C LEU A 48 21.06 15.83 9.09
N SER A 49 20.87 14.60 8.62
CA SER A 49 21.97 13.65 8.46
C SER A 49 21.79 12.81 7.21
N LYS A 50 22.92 12.47 6.59
CA LYS A 50 22.95 11.67 5.38
C LYS A 50 22.55 10.23 5.69
N THR A 51 21.57 9.71 4.96
CA THR A 51 21.06 8.35 5.08
C THR A 51 21.47 7.56 3.84
N LYS A 52 21.95 6.34 4.04
CA LYS A 52 22.43 5.49 2.95
C LYS A 52 21.81 4.11 3.03
N ILE A 53 21.26 3.66 1.91
CA ILE A 53 20.77 2.30 1.71
C ILE A 53 21.82 1.54 0.90
N GLY A 54 22.31 0.43 1.44
CA GLY A 54 23.32 -0.41 0.79
C GLY A 54 22.77 -1.16 -0.43
N ASN A 55 23.66 -1.70 -1.25
CA ASN A 55 23.31 -2.40 -2.49
C ASN A 55 22.49 -3.67 -2.23
N ASN A 56 21.59 -3.99 -3.14
CA ASN A 56 20.71 -5.18 -3.09
C ASN A 56 19.92 -5.30 -1.78
N SER A 57 19.67 -4.18 -1.11
CA SER A 57 18.90 -4.15 0.14
C SER A 57 17.41 -3.99 -0.14
N PHE A 58 16.58 -4.45 0.78
CA PHE A 58 15.13 -4.39 0.68
C PHE A 58 14.55 -3.67 1.89
N VAL A 59 13.69 -2.68 1.68
CA VAL A 59 12.91 -2.05 2.75
C VAL A 59 11.44 -2.23 2.44
N GLY A 60 10.76 -3.03 3.26
CA GLY A 60 9.36 -3.40 3.11
C GLY A 60 8.39 -2.29 3.49
N ASN A 61 7.11 -2.50 3.16
CA ASN A 61 6.08 -1.47 3.27
C ASN A 61 6.01 -0.87 4.68
N SER A 62 5.86 0.45 4.80
CA SER A 62 5.85 1.15 6.08
C SER A 62 7.11 0.94 6.95
N GLY A 63 8.23 0.53 6.34
CA GLY A 63 9.51 0.43 7.02
C GLY A 63 10.09 1.80 7.38
N LEU A 64 10.81 1.88 8.50
CA LEU A 64 11.46 3.11 8.98
C LEU A 64 12.98 2.97 8.98
N ILE A 65 13.63 3.77 8.13
CA ILE A 65 15.07 4.01 8.17
C ILE A 65 15.31 5.43 8.73
N PRO A 66 15.78 5.58 9.97
CA PRO A 66 15.99 6.89 10.57
C PRO A 66 17.11 7.65 9.86
N GLN A 67 17.08 8.98 9.96
CA GLN A 67 18.14 9.78 9.35
C GLN A 67 19.52 9.51 9.96
N GLY A 68 20.56 9.63 9.15
CA GLY A 68 21.94 9.33 9.56
C GLY A 68 22.29 7.84 9.56
N TYR A 69 21.32 6.96 9.28
CA TYR A 69 21.55 5.52 9.27
C TYR A 69 22.18 5.05 7.96
N GLU A 70 23.13 4.12 8.05
CA GLU A 70 23.70 3.39 6.91
C GLU A 70 23.26 1.93 6.97
N LEU A 71 22.27 1.57 6.15
CA LEU A 71 21.85 0.19 5.96
C LEU A 71 22.91 -0.52 5.10
N LYS A 72 23.45 -1.65 5.58
CA LYS A 72 24.49 -2.39 4.85
C LYS A 72 23.91 -3.16 3.66
N ASP A 73 24.79 -3.56 2.75
CA ASP A 73 24.42 -4.32 1.56
C ASP A 73 23.75 -5.66 1.89
N ASN A 74 22.77 -6.05 1.06
CA ASN A 74 22.01 -7.30 1.16
C ASN A 74 21.25 -7.45 2.48
N MET A 75 20.77 -6.36 3.06
CA MET A 75 19.89 -6.38 4.23
C MET A 75 18.43 -6.28 3.83
N LEU A 76 17.55 -6.91 4.59
CA LEU A 76 16.10 -6.76 4.48
C LEU A 76 15.55 -6.14 5.75
N ILE A 77 14.79 -5.06 5.63
CA ILE A 77 13.94 -4.53 6.69
C ILE A 77 12.49 -4.87 6.34
N GLY A 78 11.80 -5.54 7.25
CA GLY A 78 10.43 -6.01 7.06
C GLY A 78 9.38 -4.90 6.98
N VAL A 79 8.14 -5.33 6.75
CA VAL A 79 6.95 -4.47 6.80
C VAL A 79 6.77 -3.92 8.21
N LEU A 80 6.34 -2.66 8.36
CA LEU A 80 6.13 -1.97 9.65
C LEU A 80 7.25 -2.25 10.67
N SER A 81 8.49 -2.19 10.18
CA SER A 81 9.70 -2.55 10.93
C SER A 81 10.66 -1.38 10.99
N LYS A 82 11.45 -1.34 12.07
CA LYS A 82 12.52 -0.36 12.22
C LYS A 82 13.86 -1.01 11.87
N ALA A 83 14.80 -0.25 11.30
CA ALA A 83 16.18 -0.69 11.17
C ALA A 83 16.81 -1.07 12.53
N PRO A 84 17.66 -2.11 12.60
CA PRO A 84 18.34 -2.51 13.83
C PRO A 84 19.28 -1.42 14.35
N SER A 85 19.58 -1.45 15.65
CA SER A 85 20.63 -0.58 16.20
C SER A 85 22.04 -1.06 15.81
N GLU A 86 23.03 -0.18 15.91
CA GLU A 86 24.44 -0.56 15.68
C GLU A 86 24.90 -1.67 16.64
N GLU A 87 24.45 -1.64 17.89
CA GLU A 87 24.72 -2.67 18.89
C GLU A 87 24.13 -4.03 18.46
N GLN A 88 22.90 -4.04 17.95
CA GLN A 88 22.28 -5.26 17.42
C GLN A 88 23.05 -5.81 16.22
N LEU A 89 23.53 -4.94 15.33
CA LEU A 89 24.35 -5.32 14.17
C LEU A 89 25.74 -5.84 14.54
N GLN A 90 26.29 -5.44 15.69
CA GLN A 90 27.57 -5.95 16.17
C GLN A 90 27.42 -7.33 16.84
N ASN A 91 26.28 -7.55 17.50
CA ASN A 91 26.00 -8.76 18.27
C ASN A 91 25.28 -9.85 17.45
N SER A 92 24.92 -9.58 16.20
CA SER A 92 24.15 -10.48 15.35
C SER A 92 24.76 -10.58 13.96
N ASN A 93 24.71 -11.78 13.37
CA ASN A 93 25.06 -12.01 11.96
C ASN A 93 23.84 -11.99 11.03
N GLU A 94 22.65 -11.67 11.58
CA GLU A 94 21.41 -11.65 10.81
C GLU A 94 21.39 -10.47 9.82
N LYS A 95 20.90 -10.75 8.61
CA LYS A 95 20.78 -9.76 7.54
C LYS A 95 19.36 -9.26 7.35
N ASP A 96 18.39 -10.04 7.80
CA ASP A 96 16.98 -9.74 7.66
C ASP A 96 16.42 -9.39 9.03
N TRP A 97 15.75 -8.25 9.12
CA TRP A 97 15.30 -7.65 10.36
C TRP A 97 13.84 -7.29 10.28
N PHE A 98 13.13 -7.50 11.39
CA PHE A 98 11.70 -7.37 11.42
C PHE A 98 11.20 -6.87 12.78
N GLY A 99 10.15 -6.05 12.77
CA GLY A 99 9.47 -5.56 13.96
C GLY A 99 10.01 -4.25 14.54
N SER A 100 9.38 -3.86 15.65
CA SER A 100 9.74 -2.75 16.53
C SER A 100 9.47 -3.17 17.98
N PRO A 101 10.49 -3.56 18.77
CA PRO A 101 11.92 -3.49 18.44
C PRO A 101 12.34 -4.48 17.33
N PRO A 102 13.43 -4.19 16.59
CA PRO A 102 13.90 -5.04 15.50
C PRO A 102 14.40 -6.40 16.01
N ILE A 103 14.01 -7.47 15.33
CA ILE A 103 14.38 -8.87 15.60
C ILE A 103 14.99 -9.45 14.32
N GLY A 104 16.14 -10.12 14.44
CA GLY A 104 16.79 -10.79 13.31
C GLY A 104 16.07 -12.08 12.91
N LEU A 105 15.91 -12.31 11.62
CA LEU A 105 15.27 -13.50 11.06
C LEU A 105 16.33 -14.50 10.56
N PRO A 106 16.31 -15.76 11.02
CA PRO A 106 17.40 -16.71 10.82
C PRO A 106 17.56 -17.22 9.38
N SER A 107 16.53 -17.13 8.53
CA SER A 107 16.70 -17.35 7.09
C SER A 107 15.54 -16.81 6.26
N ARG A 108 15.89 -16.19 5.14
CA ARG A 108 14.96 -15.85 4.06
C ARG A 108 14.54 -17.10 3.30
N GLN A 109 13.25 -17.27 3.07
CA GLN A 109 12.77 -18.22 2.06
C GLN A 109 13.09 -17.66 0.67
N LYS A 110 14.14 -18.17 0.02
CA LYS A 110 14.41 -17.84 -1.38
C LYS A 110 13.37 -18.51 -2.26
N SER A 111 12.69 -17.73 -3.08
CA SER A 111 11.81 -18.24 -4.11
C SER A 111 12.59 -18.42 -5.42
N ASP A 112 13.16 -19.61 -5.63
CA ASP A 112 13.88 -19.97 -6.88
C ASP A 112 12.93 -20.37 -8.03
N ALA A 113 11.64 -20.04 -7.93
CA ALA A 113 10.61 -20.51 -8.86
C ALA A 113 10.63 -19.80 -10.23
N PHE A 114 11.30 -18.64 -10.35
CA PHE A 114 11.25 -17.79 -11.55
C PHE A 114 12.65 -17.40 -12.05
N GLN A 115 12.77 -17.21 -13.37
CA GLN A 115 14.03 -16.84 -14.01
C GLN A 115 14.49 -15.42 -13.63
N ASP A 116 15.80 -15.22 -13.46
CA ASP A 116 16.43 -13.94 -13.10
C ASP A 116 16.09 -12.78 -14.06
N ASN A 117 15.79 -13.10 -15.33
CA ASN A 117 15.42 -12.10 -16.35
C ASN A 117 14.02 -11.50 -16.15
N LEU A 118 13.18 -12.07 -15.27
CA LEU A 118 11.86 -11.55 -14.92
C LEU A 118 11.84 -10.89 -13.54
N THR A 119 12.97 -10.92 -12.82
CA THR A 119 13.12 -10.39 -11.46
C THR A 119 14.25 -9.35 -11.40
N TYR A 120 15.51 -9.79 -11.34
CA TYR A 120 16.67 -8.95 -11.04
C TYR A 120 17.30 -8.30 -12.28
N ASN A 121 17.41 -9.04 -13.38
CA ASN A 121 18.15 -8.62 -14.58
C ASN A 121 17.29 -8.65 -15.83
N PRO A 122 16.25 -7.79 -15.91
CA PRO A 122 15.34 -7.77 -17.05
C PRO A 122 16.02 -7.28 -18.32
N SER A 123 15.65 -7.90 -19.44
CA SER A 123 16.13 -7.49 -20.76
C SER A 123 15.72 -6.05 -21.08
N PHE A 124 16.47 -5.38 -21.96
CA PHE A 124 16.15 -4.02 -22.38
C PHE A 124 14.72 -3.87 -22.92
N LYS A 125 14.22 -4.89 -23.65
CA LYS A 125 12.84 -4.92 -24.15
C LYS A 125 11.81 -4.92 -23.02
N LEU A 126 12.05 -5.67 -21.96
CA LEU A 126 11.17 -5.72 -20.78
C LEU A 126 11.20 -4.39 -20.00
N LYS A 127 12.38 -3.77 -19.88
CA LYS A 127 12.50 -2.43 -19.29
C LYS A 127 11.73 -1.38 -20.08
N LEU A 128 11.80 -1.43 -21.42
CA LEU A 128 11.04 -0.54 -22.28
C LEU A 128 9.52 -0.79 -22.16
N ALA A 129 9.10 -2.05 -22.14
CA ALA A 129 7.69 -2.40 -21.94
C ALA A 129 7.17 -1.91 -20.57
N ARG A 130 7.95 -2.11 -19.50
CA ARG A 130 7.65 -1.57 -18.16
C ARG A 130 7.56 -0.04 -18.20
N ALA A 131 8.49 0.65 -18.83
CA ALA A 131 8.45 2.12 -18.95
C ALA A 131 7.20 2.63 -19.68
N VAL A 132 6.74 1.92 -20.72
CA VAL A 132 5.47 2.26 -21.41
C VAL A 132 4.27 2.05 -20.48
N VAL A 133 4.24 0.94 -19.74
CA VAL A 133 3.18 0.68 -18.74
C VAL A 133 3.17 1.75 -17.67
N GLU A 134 4.32 2.11 -17.10
CA GLU A 134 4.42 3.19 -16.11
C GLU A 134 3.97 4.54 -16.68
N GLY A 135 4.34 4.85 -17.92
CA GLY A 135 3.86 6.04 -18.61
C GLY A 135 2.33 6.08 -18.72
N ILE A 136 1.70 4.96 -19.08
CA ILE A 136 0.24 4.83 -19.11
C ILE A 136 -0.35 5.01 -17.71
N ARG A 137 0.22 4.35 -16.70
CA ARG A 137 -0.24 4.43 -15.29
C ARG A 137 -0.20 5.87 -14.75
N ILE A 138 0.78 6.68 -15.17
CA ILE A 138 0.90 8.08 -14.76
C ILE A 138 -0.09 8.98 -15.52
N ILE A 139 -0.20 8.81 -16.85
CA ILE A 139 -0.96 9.72 -17.71
C ILE A 139 -2.47 9.44 -17.65
N LEU A 140 -2.87 8.16 -17.59
CA LEU A 140 -4.27 7.77 -17.73
C LEU A 140 -5.15 8.35 -16.61
N PRO A 141 -4.82 8.21 -15.32
CA PRO A 141 -5.66 8.79 -14.26
C PRO A 141 -5.76 10.31 -14.38
N GLN A 142 -4.64 11.00 -14.61
CA GLN A 142 -4.62 12.46 -14.75
C GLN A 142 -5.47 12.94 -15.93
N THR A 143 -5.46 12.20 -17.03
CA THR A 143 -6.30 12.50 -18.21
C THR A 143 -7.78 12.39 -17.85
N VAL A 144 -8.19 11.34 -17.12
CA VAL A 144 -9.57 11.19 -16.66
C VAL A 144 -9.97 12.32 -15.71
N VAL A 145 -9.10 12.69 -14.76
CA VAL A 145 -9.33 13.83 -13.85
C VAL A 145 -9.54 15.13 -14.64
N ILE A 146 -8.70 15.42 -15.63
CA ILE A 146 -8.82 16.61 -16.47
C ILE A 146 -10.15 16.59 -17.23
N ILE A 147 -10.52 15.48 -17.86
CA ILE A 147 -11.79 15.35 -18.60
C ILE A 147 -12.98 15.58 -17.66
N CYS A 148 -13.03 14.90 -16.51
CA CYS A 148 -14.08 15.07 -15.52
C CYS A 148 -14.16 16.51 -14.99
N SER A 149 -13.01 17.16 -14.76
CA SER A 149 -12.95 18.55 -14.30
C SER A 149 -13.45 19.54 -15.35
N VAL A 150 -13.04 19.38 -16.61
CA VAL A 150 -13.52 20.22 -17.72
C VAL A 150 -15.02 20.06 -17.92
N LEU A 151 -15.53 18.82 -17.90
CA LEU A 151 -16.97 18.56 -17.99
C LEU A 151 -17.71 19.21 -16.81
N PHE A 152 -17.21 19.04 -15.59
CA PHE A 152 -17.81 19.65 -14.41
C PHE A 152 -17.88 21.18 -14.53
N ILE A 153 -16.80 21.84 -14.98
CA ILE A 153 -16.76 23.30 -15.21
C ILE A 153 -17.73 23.70 -16.33
N ALA A 154 -17.77 22.98 -17.45
CA ALA A 154 -18.64 23.31 -18.58
C ALA A 154 -20.14 23.20 -18.22
N TYR A 155 -20.51 22.19 -17.43
CA TYR A 155 -21.89 22.03 -16.96
C TYR A 155 -22.26 23.08 -15.91
N THR A 156 -21.35 23.40 -14.99
CA THR A 156 -21.62 24.38 -13.93
C THR A 156 -21.61 25.82 -14.45
N SER A 157 -20.79 26.14 -15.45
CA SER A 157 -20.71 27.49 -16.06
C SER A 157 -22.02 27.95 -16.70
N THR A 158 -22.80 27.02 -17.25
CA THR A 158 -24.13 27.29 -17.83
C THR A 158 -25.10 27.91 -16.82
N TYR A 159 -24.89 27.71 -15.51
CA TYR A 159 -25.77 28.21 -14.45
C TYR A 159 -25.23 29.45 -13.72
N LEU A 160 -24.01 29.91 -14.05
CA LEU A 160 -23.40 31.10 -13.43
C LEU A 160 -24.08 32.41 -13.84
N GLU A 161 -24.71 32.48 -15.02
CA GLU A 161 -25.26 33.72 -15.59
C GLU A 161 -26.64 34.15 -15.03
N GLY A 162 -27.02 33.72 -13.82
CA GLY A 162 -28.20 34.28 -13.14
C GLY A 162 -28.84 33.43 -12.05
N ASN A 163 -28.35 32.21 -11.80
CA ASN A 163 -29.03 31.22 -10.98
C ASN A 163 -28.11 30.59 -9.92
N ILE A 164 -27.35 31.41 -9.19
CA ILE A 164 -26.36 30.97 -8.18
C ILE A 164 -26.94 29.99 -7.15
N HIS A 165 -28.22 30.15 -6.76
CA HIS A 165 -28.91 29.24 -5.84
C HIS A 165 -29.05 27.82 -6.41
N TYR A 166 -29.33 27.68 -7.71
CA TYR A 166 -29.37 26.39 -8.39
C TYR A 166 -27.98 25.76 -8.45
N LEU A 167 -26.95 26.56 -8.71
CA LEU A 167 -25.57 26.06 -8.71
C LEU A 167 -25.20 25.46 -7.34
N ILE A 168 -25.48 26.17 -6.25
CA ILE A 168 -25.21 25.69 -4.89
C ILE A 168 -25.98 24.40 -4.60
N LEU A 169 -27.28 24.36 -4.93
CA LEU A 169 -28.13 23.21 -4.64
C LEU A 169 -27.77 21.98 -5.48
N LEU A 170 -27.44 22.17 -6.76
CA LEU A 170 -27.21 21.08 -7.71
C LEU A 170 -25.73 20.64 -7.79
N SER A 171 -24.77 21.49 -7.38
CA SER A 171 -23.34 21.17 -7.47
C SER A 171 -22.93 19.86 -6.80
N PRO A 172 -23.46 19.44 -5.62
CA PRO A 172 -23.10 18.15 -5.04
C PRO A 172 -23.58 16.98 -5.90
N PHE A 173 -24.77 17.10 -6.51
CA PHE A 173 -25.32 16.09 -7.40
C PHE A 173 -24.56 16.02 -8.73
N TYR A 174 -24.14 17.17 -9.27
CA TYR A 174 -23.28 17.20 -10.45
C TYR A 174 -21.91 16.59 -10.18
N TYR A 175 -21.29 16.91 -9.04
CA TYR A 175 -20.04 16.29 -8.63
C TYR A 175 -20.20 14.77 -8.51
N LEU A 176 -21.26 14.32 -7.84
CA LEU A 176 -21.56 12.90 -7.69
C LEU A 176 -21.74 12.21 -9.05
N GLY A 177 -22.50 12.81 -9.96
CA GLY A 177 -22.87 12.23 -11.26
C GLY A 177 -21.77 12.31 -12.33
N ILE A 178 -20.91 13.33 -12.33
CA ILE A 178 -19.91 13.58 -13.37
C ILE A 178 -18.51 13.12 -12.93
N VAL A 179 -18.20 13.21 -11.64
CA VAL A 179 -16.86 12.94 -11.11
C VAL A 179 -16.87 11.66 -10.26
N ALA A 180 -17.63 11.63 -9.18
CA ALA A 180 -17.47 10.62 -8.14
C ALA A 180 -17.94 9.21 -8.55
N LEU A 181 -19.17 9.08 -9.06
CA LEU A 181 -19.69 7.78 -9.50
C LEU A 181 -19.00 7.30 -10.79
N PRO A 182 -18.77 8.13 -11.82
CA PRO A 182 -18.03 7.70 -13.01
C PRO A 182 -16.62 7.22 -12.69
N SER A 183 -15.87 7.92 -11.82
CA SER A 183 -14.52 7.49 -11.43
C SER A 183 -14.53 6.11 -10.76
N PHE A 184 -15.49 5.88 -9.86
CA PHE A 184 -15.68 4.59 -9.20
C PHE A 184 -16.04 3.48 -10.18
N PHE A 185 -17.11 3.66 -10.96
CA PHE A 185 -17.59 2.62 -11.87
C PHE A 185 -16.65 2.36 -13.04
N PHE A 186 -15.88 3.36 -13.47
CA PHE A 186 -14.80 3.16 -14.42
C PHE A 186 -13.77 2.17 -13.88
N THR A 187 -13.30 2.36 -12.64
CA THR A 187 -12.35 1.42 -12.01
C THR A 187 -12.94 0.03 -11.81
N VAL A 188 -14.20 -0.06 -11.39
CA VAL A 188 -14.92 -1.35 -11.29
C VAL A 188 -14.94 -2.05 -12.64
N LEU A 189 -15.31 -1.34 -13.71
CA LEU A 189 -15.34 -1.89 -15.07
C LEU A 189 -13.97 -2.40 -15.50
N LEU A 190 -12.92 -1.58 -15.36
CA LEU A 190 -11.56 -1.95 -15.73
C LEU A 190 -11.07 -3.18 -14.95
N LYS A 191 -11.32 -3.22 -13.64
CA LYS A 191 -10.96 -4.36 -12.78
C LYS A 191 -11.57 -5.65 -13.28
N TRP A 192 -12.87 -5.65 -13.58
CA TRP A 192 -13.58 -6.85 -14.02
C TRP A 192 -13.21 -7.29 -15.45
N ILE A 193 -12.87 -6.35 -16.34
CA ILE A 193 -12.43 -6.65 -17.71
C ILE A 193 -11.01 -7.21 -17.74
N PHE A 194 -10.07 -6.54 -17.08
CA PHE A 194 -8.64 -6.84 -17.24
C PHE A 194 -8.10 -7.85 -16.24
N VAL A 195 -8.62 -7.86 -15.01
CA VAL A 195 -8.11 -8.73 -13.94
C VAL A 195 -9.11 -9.83 -13.59
N GLY A 196 -10.41 -9.50 -13.56
CA GLY A 196 -11.45 -10.42 -13.14
C GLY A 196 -11.42 -10.67 -11.63
N ARG A 197 -11.29 -11.93 -11.21
CA ARG A 197 -11.14 -12.30 -9.79
C ARG A 197 -9.69 -12.63 -9.47
N TYR A 198 -9.17 -11.97 -8.44
CA TYR A 198 -7.88 -12.32 -7.86
C TYR A 198 -7.88 -13.75 -7.30
N LYS A 199 -6.74 -14.42 -7.39
CA LYS A 199 -6.51 -15.78 -6.88
C LYS A 199 -5.13 -15.83 -6.23
N LYS A 200 -4.97 -16.73 -5.26
CA LYS A 200 -3.67 -17.02 -4.66
C LYS A 200 -2.68 -17.47 -5.73
N THR A 201 -1.55 -16.76 -5.86
CA THR A 201 -0.57 -16.97 -6.93
C THR A 201 0.71 -16.21 -6.61
N GLU A 202 1.80 -16.67 -7.23
CA GLU A 202 3.08 -15.97 -7.25
C GLU A 202 3.36 -15.50 -8.68
N MET A 203 3.85 -14.27 -8.84
CA MET A 203 4.12 -13.67 -10.14
C MET A 203 5.41 -12.88 -10.11
N PRO A 204 6.31 -13.03 -11.09
CA PRO A 204 7.52 -12.21 -11.14
C PRO A 204 7.16 -10.77 -11.50
N MET A 205 7.94 -9.82 -10.98
CA MET A 205 7.72 -8.37 -11.14
C MET A 205 7.54 -7.95 -12.61
N TYR A 206 8.34 -8.50 -13.53
CA TYR A 206 8.24 -8.20 -14.96
C TYR A 206 7.23 -9.11 -15.66
N SER A 207 5.97 -9.08 -15.20
CA SER A 207 4.89 -9.84 -15.83
C SER A 207 3.65 -8.97 -16.05
N MET A 208 2.94 -9.24 -17.16
CA MET A 208 1.70 -8.51 -17.50
C MET A 208 0.65 -8.58 -16.40
N LYS A 209 0.58 -9.68 -15.64
CA LYS A 209 -0.42 -9.81 -14.57
C LYS A 209 -0.13 -8.87 -13.40
N VAL A 210 1.14 -8.73 -13.00
CA VAL A 210 1.56 -7.73 -11.99
C VAL A 210 1.23 -6.33 -12.50
N TRP A 211 1.59 -6.03 -13.75
CA TRP A 211 1.36 -4.70 -14.35
C TRP A 211 -0.11 -4.33 -14.45
N LEU A 212 -0.98 -5.29 -14.77
CA LEU A 212 -2.43 -5.07 -14.76
C LEU A 212 -2.96 -4.87 -13.33
N SER A 213 -2.48 -5.65 -12.35
CA SER A 213 -2.87 -5.49 -10.95
C SER A 213 -2.49 -4.11 -10.42
N GLU A 214 -1.22 -3.74 -10.56
CA GLU A 214 -0.70 -2.44 -10.18
C GLU A 214 -1.39 -1.29 -10.93
N GLY A 215 -1.73 -1.49 -12.20
CA GLY A 215 -2.51 -0.52 -12.99
C GLY A 215 -3.90 -0.28 -12.41
N ILE A 216 -4.61 -1.34 -12.00
CA ILE A 216 -5.91 -1.20 -11.32
C ILE A 216 -5.74 -0.49 -9.97
N THR A 217 -4.73 -0.85 -9.17
CA THR A 217 -4.43 -0.18 -7.89
C THR A 217 -4.17 1.32 -8.08
N THR A 218 -3.31 1.69 -9.04
CA THR A 218 -3.04 3.11 -9.33
C THR A 218 -4.28 3.87 -9.77
N ILE A 219 -5.13 3.28 -10.63
CA ILE A 219 -6.39 3.92 -11.03
C ILE A 219 -7.35 4.03 -9.85
N TYR A 220 -7.42 3.01 -9.00
CA TYR A 220 -8.23 2.97 -7.78
C TYR A 220 -7.84 4.06 -6.77
N GLU A 221 -6.55 4.23 -6.51
CA GLU A 221 -6.03 5.25 -5.61
C GLU A 221 -6.19 6.66 -6.21
N ALA A 222 -5.93 6.81 -7.51
CA ALA A 222 -5.94 8.13 -8.14
C ALA A 222 -7.34 8.68 -8.45
N LEU A 223 -8.35 7.82 -8.69
CA LEU A 223 -9.71 8.29 -9.02
C LEU A 223 -10.75 7.95 -7.94
N PRO A 224 -11.17 6.68 -7.74
CA PRO A 224 -12.17 6.35 -6.73
C PRO A 224 -11.83 6.84 -5.32
N VAL A 225 -10.60 6.64 -4.83
CA VAL A 225 -10.23 7.00 -3.46
C VAL A 225 -10.34 8.50 -3.26
N GLN A 226 -9.63 9.29 -4.06
CA GLN A 226 -9.57 10.76 -3.95
C GLN A 226 -10.91 11.47 -4.21
N PHE A 227 -11.69 11.00 -5.18
CA PHE A 227 -12.89 11.71 -5.63
C PHE A 227 -14.20 11.12 -5.11
N PHE A 228 -14.17 10.01 -4.36
CA PHE A 228 -15.40 9.37 -3.92
C PHE A 228 -15.28 8.63 -2.58
N LEU A 229 -14.43 7.62 -2.50
CA LEU A 229 -14.45 6.65 -1.41
C LEU A 229 -13.98 7.23 -0.08
N ASP A 230 -13.03 8.15 -0.08
CA ASP A 230 -12.56 8.80 1.15
C ASP A 230 -13.66 9.62 1.82
N PHE A 231 -14.53 10.27 1.04
CA PHE A 231 -15.71 10.96 1.55
C PHE A 231 -16.75 10.02 2.19
N LEU A 232 -16.67 8.71 1.92
CA LEU A 232 -17.56 7.70 2.47
C LEU A 232 -16.97 6.99 3.69
N ARG A 233 -15.71 7.26 4.07
CA ARG A 233 -15.07 6.68 5.26
C ARG A 233 -15.92 6.94 6.51
N GLY A 234 -16.02 5.92 7.35
CA GLY A 234 -16.83 5.94 8.57
C GLY A 234 -18.35 5.85 8.35
N THR A 235 -18.83 5.80 7.10
CA THR A 235 -20.25 5.66 6.76
C THR A 235 -20.61 4.23 6.37
N PHE A 236 -21.91 3.90 6.35
CA PHE A 236 -22.38 2.60 5.86
C PHE A 236 -22.22 2.42 4.33
N TRP A 237 -21.95 3.52 3.59
CA TRP A 237 -21.82 3.49 2.13
C TRP A 237 -20.49 2.92 1.66
N LEU A 238 -19.38 3.19 2.35
CA LEU A 238 -18.08 2.67 1.94
C LEU A 238 -18.05 1.12 1.85
N PRO A 239 -18.48 0.37 2.89
CA PRO A 239 -18.57 -1.08 2.77
C PRO A 239 -19.59 -1.54 1.70
N PHE A 240 -20.59 -0.73 1.34
CA PHE A 240 -21.49 -1.04 0.23
C PHE A 240 -20.76 -0.96 -1.12
N PHE A 241 -20.03 0.12 -1.39
CA PHE A 241 -19.29 0.28 -2.64
C PHE A 241 -18.12 -0.69 -2.77
N MET A 242 -17.40 -0.99 -1.70
CA MET A 242 -16.30 -1.98 -1.71
C MET A 242 -16.73 -3.38 -2.20
N ARG A 243 -18.00 -3.76 -2.02
CA ARG A 243 -18.53 -5.04 -2.54
C ARG A 243 -18.55 -5.10 -4.07
N PHE A 244 -18.70 -3.97 -4.78
CA PHE A 244 -18.65 -3.95 -6.25
C PHE A 244 -17.27 -4.30 -6.82
N LEU A 245 -16.22 -3.97 -6.05
CA LEU A 245 -14.84 -4.33 -6.40
C LEU A 245 -14.53 -5.80 -6.09
N GLY A 246 -15.30 -6.44 -5.21
CA GLY A 246 -15.20 -7.87 -4.90
C GLY A 246 -15.00 -8.21 -3.43
N VAL A 247 -14.83 -7.21 -2.56
CA VAL A 247 -14.61 -7.44 -1.12
C VAL A 247 -15.82 -8.13 -0.50
N LYS A 248 -15.59 -9.20 0.26
CA LYS A 248 -16.66 -9.95 0.95
C LYS A 248 -16.94 -9.35 2.31
N ILE A 249 -17.86 -8.39 2.37
CA ILE A 249 -18.14 -7.62 3.58
C ILE A 249 -19.49 -8.00 4.20
N GLY A 250 -19.47 -8.34 5.49
CA GLY A 250 -20.64 -8.62 6.33
C GLY A 250 -21.55 -7.41 6.61
N LYS A 251 -22.51 -7.59 7.51
CA LYS A 251 -23.46 -6.54 7.94
C LYS A 251 -22.86 -5.66 9.04
N ARG A 252 -23.21 -4.37 9.05
CA ARG A 252 -22.78 -3.39 10.08
C ARG A 252 -21.25 -3.29 10.25
N VAL A 253 -20.51 -3.51 9.16
CA VAL A 253 -19.07 -3.27 9.15
C VAL A 253 -18.82 -1.77 9.07
N TRP A 254 -17.91 -1.29 9.91
CA TRP A 254 -17.43 0.09 9.88
C TRP A 254 -16.03 0.11 9.28
N LEU A 255 -15.86 0.88 8.20
CA LEU A 255 -14.58 1.04 7.52
C LEU A 255 -14.18 2.51 7.58
N ASN A 256 -13.04 2.79 8.18
CA ASN A 256 -12.37 4.09 8.11
C ASN A 256 -11.05 3.99 7.34
N THR A 257 -11.00 3.08 6.37
CA THR A 257 -9.85 2.84 5.49
C THR A 257 -10.35 2.41 4.12
N THR A 258 -9.60 2.79 3.09
CA THR A 258 -9.78 2.41 1.69
C THR A 258 -8.60 1.56 1.20
N ASP A 259 -7.63 1.26 2.06
CA ASP A 259 -6.39 0.55 1.69
C ASP A 259 -6.64 -0.97 1.52
N ILE A 260 -7.20 -1.33 0.36
CA ILE A 260 -7.50 -2.69 -0.07
C ILE A 260 -7.18 -2.80 -1.57
N THR A 261 -6.23 -3.64 -1.96
CA THR A 261 -5.73 -3.74 -3.35
C THR A 261 -6.27 -4.95 -4.11
N GLU A 262 -6.10 -6.17 -3.57
CA GLU A 262 -6.68 -7.39 -4.18
C GLU A 262 -8.07 -7.69 -3.58
N PHE A 263 -9.05 -6.87 -3.94
CA PHE A 263 -10.39 -6.82 -3.35
C PHE A 263 -11.04 -8.19 -3.06
N ASP A 264 -11.07 -9.11 -4.03
CA ASP A 264 -11.74 -10.42 -3.87
C ASP A 264 -11.04 -11.37 -2.88
N MET A 265 -9.80 -11.05 -2.50
CA MET A 265 -8.99 -11.82 -1.55
C MET A 265 -9.28 -11.45 -0.10
N VAL A 266 -10.09 -10.41 0.14
CA VAL A 266 -10.43 -9.92 1.48
C VAL A 266 -11.85 -10.34 1.87
N SER A 267 -11.99 -10.86 3.08
CA SER A 267 -13.28 -11.10 3.71
C SER A 267 -13.35 -10.50 5.11
N ILE A 268 -14.46 -9.83 5.40
CA ILE A 268 -14.68 -9.09 6.65
C ILE A 268 -16.03 -9.52 7.24
N GLY A 269 -16.00 -10.04 8.46
CA GLY A 269 -17.17 -10.49 9.21
C GLY A 269 -18.14 -9.36 9.59
N ASN A 270 -19.32 -9.74 10.09
CA ASN A 270 -20.32 -8.78 10.57
C ASN A 270 -19.81 -8.00 11.79
N GLU A 271 -20.25 -6.75 11.93
CA GLU A 271 -19.97 -5.90 13.11
C GLU A 271 -18.48 -5.67 13.38
N THR A 272 -17.66 -5.80 12.34
CA THR A 272 -16.22 -5.61 12.40
C THR A 272 -15.85 -4.16 12.11
N MET A 273 -14.82 -3.66 12.77
CA MET A 273 -14.36 -2.28 12.70
C MET A 273 -12.92 -2.24 12.21
N LEU A 274 -12.68 -1.55 11.09
CA LEU A 274 -11.33 -1.24 10.58
C LEU A 274 -11.10 0.27 10.69
N ASN A 275 -10.12 0.66 11.49
CA ASN A 275 -9.76 2.05 11.74
C ASN A 275 -8.88 2.67 10.65
N GLU A 276 -8.48 3.92 10.87
CA GLU A 276 -7.68 4.71 9.95
C GLU A 276 -6.34 4.07 9.61
N ASP A 277 -5.97 4.10 8.33
CA ASP A 277 -4.70 3.60 7.80
C ASP A 277 -4.39 2.14 8.18
N CYS A 278 -5.39 1.37 8.62
CA CYS A 278 -5.25 -0.08 8.78
C CYS A 278 -5.71 -0.77 7.51
N GLY A 279 -5.21 -1.96 7.24
CA GLY A 279 -5.59 -2.63 6.01
C GLY A 279 -5.11 -4.07 5.90
N PRO A 280 -5.88 -4.91 5.20
CA PRO A 280 -5.38 -6.17 4.69
C PRO A 280 -4.40 -5.93 3.54
N GLN A 281 -3.13 -6.20 3.76
CA GLN A 281 -2.11 -6.21 2.73
C GLN A 281 -2.08 -7.60 2.07
N THR A 282 -2.86 -7.74 1.00
CA THR A 282 -3.11 -9.00 0.29
C THR A 282 -1.96 -9.49 -0.58
N HIS A 283 -0.89 -8.70 -0.71
CA HIS A 283 0.33 -9.15 -1.36
C HIS A 283 1.60 -8.57 -0.72
N LEU A 284 2.72 -9.25 -0.95
CA LEU A 284 4.06 -8.71 -0.72
C LEU A 284 4.96 -9.01 -1.90
N PHE A 285 5.91 -8.10 -2.13
CA PHE A 285 7.06 -8.38 -2.97
C PHE A 285 8.14 -9.04 -2.13
N GLU A 286 8.40 -10.31 -2.39
CA GLU A 286 9.51 -11.07 -1.82
C GLU A 286 10.45 -11.41 -2.97
N ASP A 287 11.71 -10.94 -2.94
CA ASP A 287 12.68 -11.21 -4.03
C ASP A 287 12.19 -10.76 -5.42
N ARG A 288 11.46 -9.63 -5.49
CA ARG A 288 10.83 -9.12 -6.73
C ARG A 288 9.80 -10.09 -7.33
N ILE A 289 9.21 -10.95 -6.50
CA ILE A 289 8.07 -11.80 -6.83
C ILE A 289 6.89 -11.33 -5.99
N MET A 290 5.82 -10.92 -6.66
CA MET A 290 4.56 -10.56 -6.03
C MET A 290 3.85 -11.85 -5.62
N LYS A 291 3.67 -12.05 -4.31
CA LYS A 291 2.90 -13.16 -3.75
C LYS A 291 1.56 -12.63 -3.26
N ILE A 292 0.49 -13.10 -3.87
CA ILE A 292 -0.89 -12.70 -3.53
C ILE A 292 -1.53 -13.81 -2.68
N GLY A 293 -2.18 -13.44 -1.59
CA GLY A 293 -2.93 -14.36 -0.72
C GLY A 293 -4.16 -13.71 -0.11
N SER A 294 -4.96 -14.50 0.61
CA SER A 294 -6.24 -14.05 1.17
C SER A 294 -6.09 -13.54 2.59
N VAL A 295 -6.89 -12.55 2.98
CA VAL A 295 -7.04 -12.13 4.37
C VAL A 295 -8.49 -12.35 4.81
N LYS A 296 -8.66 -13.06 5.92
CA LYS A 296 -9.98 -13.30 6.52
C LYS A 296 -10.05 -12.65 7.88
N ILE A 297 -11.05 -11.78 8.06
CA ILE A 297 -11.30 -11.09 9.32
C ILE A 297 -12.66 -11.55 9.86
N GLY A 298 -12.67 -12.10 11.06
CA GLY A 298 -13.85 -12.59 11.75
C GLY A 298 -14.86 -11.50 12.08
N LYS A 299 -15.95 -11.90 12.75
CA LYS A 299 -17.05 -11.02 13.17
C LYS A 299 -16.68 -10.30 14.47
N GLN A 300 -17.25 -9.12 14.70
CA GLN A 300 -17.09 -8.36 15.95
C GLN A 300 -15.62 -8.07 16.28
N THR A 301 -14.77 -8.04 15.26
CA THR A 301 -13.33 -7.84 15.40
C THR A 301 -13.02 -6.36 15.25
N THR A 302 -12.06 -5.87 16.04
CA THR A 302 -11.59 -4.49 15.97
C THR A 302 -10.13 -4.46 15.54
N ILE A 303 -9.87 -3.84 14.40
CA ILE A 303 -8.54 -3.58 13.88
C ILE A 303 -8.26 -2.09 14.08
N ASN A 304 -7.33 -1.75 14.97
CA ASN A 304 -7.03 -0.36 15.28
C ASN A 304 -6.05 0.27 14.28
N SER A 305 -5.91 1.59 14.37
CA SER A 305 -5.27 2.41 13.33
C SER A 305 -3.85 1.96 13.01
N ARG A 306 -3.47 2.06 11.74
CA ARG A 306 -2.11 1.73 11.26
C ARG A 306 -1.67 0.29 11.53
N THR A 307 -2.64 -0.61 11.71
CA THR A 307 -2.38 -2.05 11.78
C THR A 307 -2.30 -2.61 10.38
N ILE A 308 -1.25 -3.37 10.09
CA ILE A 308 -1.09 -4.06 8.80
C ILE A 308 -1.37 -5.55 9.01
N ILE A 309 -2.20 -6.13 8.13
CA ILE A 309 -2.54 -7.55 8.16
C ILE A 309 -2.00 -8.20 6.90
N LEU A 310 -0.94 -8.99 7.01
CA LEU A 310 -0.33 -9.63 5.85
C LEU A 310 -1.20 -10.76 5.28
N TYR A 311 -0.98 -11.08 4.01
CA TYR A 311 -1.70 -12.11 3.28
C TYR A 311 -1.60 -13.51 3.93
N ASP A 312 -2.56 -14.36 3.57
CA ASP A 312 -2.79 -15.70 4.14
C ASP A 312 -3.18 -15.74 5.64
N SER A 313 -3.40 -14.58 6.28
CA SER A 313 -3.80 -14.51 7.69
C SER A 313 -5.29 -14.75 7.90
N GLU A 314 -5.63 -15.37 9.03
CA GLU A 314 -7.00 -15.58 9.49
C GLU A 314 -7.19 -15.03 10.90
N ILE A 315 -8.01 -13.99 11.03
CA ILE A 315 -8.35 -13.37 12.31
C ILE A 315 -9.69 -13.93 12.77
N GLY A 316 -9.73 -14.50 13.97
CA GLY A 316 -10.92 -15.03 14.61
C GLY A 316 -12.00 -13.97 14.89
N ASN A 317 -13.10 -14.42 15.49
CA ASN A 317 -14.20 -13.57 15.93
C ASN A 317 -13.86 -12.89 17.26
N ASN A 318 -14.39 -11.67 17.45
CA ASN A 318 -14.22 -10.90 18.68
C ASN A 318 -12.74 -10.72 19.06
N VAL A 319 -11.90 -10.45 18.05
CA VAL A 319 -10.47 -10.18 18.25
C VAL A 319 -10.25 -8.67 18.28
N ASN A 320 -9.42 -8.18 19.19
CA ASN A 320 -8.97 -6.79 19.20
C ASN A 320 -7.47 -6.71 18.92
N ILE A 321 -7.07 -5.94 17.92
CA ILE A 321 -5.67 -5.71 17.57
C ILE A 321 -5.36 -4.23 17.77
N ASP A 322 -4.42 -3.93 18.64
CA ASP A 322 -4.01 -2.56 19.00
C ASP A 322 -3.37 -1.80 17.83
N PRO A 323 -3.35 -0.45 17.88
CA PRO A 323 -2.72 0.36 16.84
C PRO A 323 -1.25 -0.02 16.60
N LEU A 324 -0.76 0.26 15.39
CA LEU A 324 0.65 0.03 14.99
C LEU A 324 1.10 -1.43 15.17
N SER A 325 0.18 -2.36 15.03
CA SER A 325 0.46 -3.80 15.11
C SER A 325 0.62 -4.43 13.74
N LEU A 326 1.27 -5.59 13.69
CA LEU A 326 1.54 -6.31 12.44
C LEU A 326 1.20 -7.78 12.56
N VAL A 327 0.10 -8.20 11.91
CA VAL A 327 -0.26 -9.61 11.78
C VAL A 327 0.64 -10.24 10.71
N MET A 328 1.36 -11.28 11.08
CA MET A 328 2.32 -11.96 10.20
C MET A 328 1.62 -12.79 9.13
N LYS A 329 2.29 -12.96 7.99
CA LYS A 329 1.82 -13.84 6.91
C LYS A 329 1.46 -15.23 7.46
N GLY A 330 0.25 -15.69 7.15
CA GLY A 330 -0.21 -17.03 7.54
C GLY A 330 -0.56 -17.18 9.03
N GLU A 331 -0.55 -16.09 9.80
CA GLU A 331 -0.90 -16.14 11.22
C GLU A 331 -2.40 -16.35 11.40
N VAL A 332 -2.76 -17.19 12.37
CA VAL A 332 -4.14 -17.50 12.72
C VAL A 332 -4.41 -17.06 14.15
N LEU A 333 -5.20 -16.00 14.32
CA LEU A 333 -5.57 -15.47 15.63
C LEU A 333 -6.86 -16.12 16.10
N SER A 334 -6.85 -16.68 17.31
CA SER A 334 -8.01 -17.38 17.88
C SER A 334 -9.12 -16.41 18.31
N ASP A 335 -10.36 -16.89 18.36
CA ASP A 335 -11.52 -16.11 18.82
C ASP A 335 -11.33 -15.56 20.24
N ASN A 336 -11.92 -14.40 20.54
CA ASN A 336 -11.93 -13.76 21.86
C ASN A 336 -10.54 -13.43 22.44
N THR A 337 -9.60 -13.04 21.57
CA THR A 337 -8.23 -12.69 21.97
C THR A 337 -7.94 -11.21 21.73
N SER A 338 -6.90 -10.70 22.38
CA SER A 338 -6.40 -9.35 22.14
C SER A 338 -4.91 -9.38 21.90
N TRP A 339 -4.44 -8.58 20.95
CA TRP A 339 -3.06 -8.58 20.49
C TRP A 339 -2.51 -7.17 20.31
N TYR A 340 -1.19 -7.04 20.39
CA TYR A 340 -0.49 -5.79 20.15
C TYR A 340 0.94 -6.02 19.63
N GLY A 341 1.48 -5.02 18.94
CA GLY A 341 2.89 -4.94 18.59
C GLY A 341 3.25 -5.45 17.20
N SER A 342 4.52 -5.23 16.84
CA SER A 342 5.14 -5.68 15.59
C SER A 342 6.44 -6.39 15.96
N PRO A 343 6.51 -7.74 15.97
CA PRO A 343 5.42 -8.69 15.73
C PRO A 343 4.36 -8.73 16.84
N LEU A 344 3.21 -9.35 16.56
CA LEU A 344 2.13 -9.50 17.53
C LEU A 344 2.52 -10.27 18.79
N ARG A 345 1.96 -9.85 19.92
CA ARG A 345 1.97 -10.53 21.21
C ARG A 345 0.57 -10.52 21.80
N GLY A 346 0.18 -11.62 22.43
CA GLY A 346 -1.09 -11.71 23.16
C GLY A 346 -1.08 -10.84 24.40
N LYS A 347 -2.24 -10.28 24.74
CA LYS A 347 -2.47 -9.52 25.98
C LYS A 347 -2.86 -10.41 27.15
#